data_AF-A0A4W3HBT7-F1
#
_entry.id   AF-A0A4W3HBT7-F1
#
_cell.length_a   1.000
_cell.length_b   1.000
_cell.length_c   1.000
_cell.angle_alpha   90.00
_cell.angle_beta   90.00
_cell.angle_gamma   90.00
#
_symmetry.space_group_name_H-M   'P 1'
#
loop_
_entity.id
_entity.type
_entity.pdbx_description
1 polymer ?
#
loop_
_entity_poly.entity_id
_entity_poly.type
_entity_poly.pdbx_seq_one_letter_code
_entity_poly.pdbx_strand_id
1 'polypeptide(L)'
;MATLFFNPQETAILQLFHQEGTFSPVTLAVFLLLYFVLACWTYGLAVPSGLFVPSLLCGAAYGRLVANILRTYIGMSHIYSGTFALVGAAAFLGGVVRMTISLTIILIESTNEITYGLPIMVTLMVAKWTGDLFNKGIYDLHVDLRGVPLLEWETDVEMDKLTASDIMEPNLTYVYPHTRIQSLVSILRTTAHHAYPVVTENKGNEKEFMKGNILISNNIRFKKSSILTRAGEQHKRSQSMKSYPSSELRNVCDEPLIPEIAEDGEDMLQQMLERRSVPERCRLRLWLKQTPATTTTTSIYLRENLFLT
;
A
#
# COMPACT_ATOMS: atom_id res chain seq x y z
N MET A 1 -20.87 -31.02 2.96
CA MET A 1 -19.40 -30.93 3.18
C MET A 1 -18.62 -30.97 1.89
N ALA A 2 -18.71 -32.02 1.07
CA ALA A 2 -17.98 -32.11 -0.20
C ALA A 2 -18.22 -30.90 -1.12
N THR A 3 -19.46 -30.41 -1.19
CA THR A 3 -19.83 -29.22 -1.97
C THR A 3 -19.15 -27.92 -1.53
N LEU A 4 -18.70 -27.80 -0.27
CA LEU A 4 -18.00 -26.59 0.19
C LEU A 4 -16.48 -26.66 -0.04
N PHE A 5 -15.91 -27.86 -0.05
CA PHE A 5 -14.46 -28.05 -0.23
C PHE A 5 -14.04 -28.22 -1.69
N PHE A 6 -14.85 -28.89 -2.51
CA PHE A 6 -14.49 -29.21 -3.90
C PHE A 6 -15.01 -28.23 -4.94
N ASN A 7 -15.89 -27.31 -4.53
CA ASN A 7 -16.35 -26.23 -5.41
C ASN A 7 -15.39 -25.03 -5.34
N PRO A 8 -15.27 -24.25 -6.43
CA PRO A 8 -14.53 -23.01 -6.39
C PRO A 8 -15.11 -22.05 -5.36
N GLN A 9 -14.22 -21.32 -4.68
CA GLN A 9 -14.54 -20.44 -3.55
C GLN A 9 -15.69 -19.45 -3.83
N GLU A 10 -15.78 -18.91 -5.05
CA GLU A 10 -16.84 -17.99 -5.46
C GLU A 10 -18.21 -18.65 -5.43
N THR A 11 -18.32 -19.87 -5.97
CA THR A 11 -19.58 -20.63 -5.94
C THR A 11 -19.94 -21.07 -4.52
N ALA A 12 -18.96 -21.35 -3.67
CA ALA A 12 -19.20 -21.65 -2.27
C ALA A 12 -19.78 -20.43 -1.53
N ILE A 13 -19.25 -19.23 -1.75
CA ILE A 13 -19.79 -17.98 -1.20
C ILE A 13 -21.24 -17.76 -1.66
N LEU A 14 -21.49 -17.90 -2.97
CA LEU A 14 -22.85 -17.73 -3.52
C LEU A 14 -23.85 -18.75 -2.95
N GLN A 15 -23.43 -20.00 -2.75
CA GLN A 15 -24.23 -21.03 -2.09
C GLN A 15 -24.53 -20.65 -0.63
N LEU A 16 -23.55 -20.11 0.10
CA LEU A 16 -23.76 -19.63 1.47
C LEU A 16 -24.68 -18.40 1.55
N PHE A 17 -24.73 -17.56 0.53
CA PHE A 17 -25.61 -16.39 0.53
C PHE A 17 -27.03 -16.74 0.10
N HIS A 18 -27.22 -17.47 -0.99
CA HIS A 18 -28.54 -17.61 -1.62
C HIS A 18 -29.26 -18.94 -1.31
N GLN A 19 -28.53 -20.00 -0.96
CA GLN A 19 -29.15 -21.33 -0.90
C GLN A 19 -29.87 -21.58 0.44
N GLU A 20 -31.18 -21.83 0.42
CA GLU A 20 -31.96 -22.10 1.64
C GLU A 20 -31.76 -23.51 2.23
N GLY A 21 -30.91 -24.34 1.61
CA GLY A 21 -30.57 -25.67 2.08
C GLY A 21 -30.04 -25.64 3.51
N THR A 22 -30.60 -26.49 4.39
CA THR A 22 -30.18 -26.65 5.78
C THR A 22 -28.81 -27.34 5.83
N PHE A 23 -27.74 -26.56 5.71
CA PHE A 23 -26.42 -27.04 6.08
C PHE A 23 -26.44 -27.46 7.56
N SER A 24 -26.04 -28.70 7.84
CA SER A 24 -25.92 -29.17 9.22
C SER A 24 -24.93 -28.27 9.98
N PRO A 25 -25.28 -27.77 11.18
CA PRO A 25 -24.42 -26.85 11.93
C PRO A 25 -23.05 -27.46 12.25
N VAL A 26 -23.00 -28.78 12.48
CA VAL A 26 -21.76 -29.54 12.68
C VAL A 26 -20.84 -29.45 11.46
N THR A 27 -21.41 -29.59 10.26
CA THR A 27 -20.62 -29.54 9.03
C THR A 27 -20.05 -28.15 8.74
N LEU A 28 -20.80 -27.09 9.06
CA LEU A 28 -20.32 -25.72 8.95
C LEU A 28 -19.22 -25.42 9.98
N ALA A 29 -19.37 -25.89 11.21
CA ALA A 29 -18.38 -25.69 12.27
C ALA A 29 -17.02 -26.31 11.90
N VAL A 30 -17.02 -27.55 11.41
CA VAL A 30 -15.80 -28.24 11.00
C VAL A 30 -15.20 -27.59 9.75
N PHE A 31 -16.03 -27.16 8.79
CA PHE A 31 -15.56 -26.42 7.62
C PHE A 31 -14.88 -25.10 8.02
N LEU A 32 -15.52 -24.31 8.89
CA LEU A 32 -15.00 -23.04 9.39
C LEU A 32 -13.63 -23.22 10.05
N LEU A 33 -13.50 -24.19 10.96
CA LEU A 33 -12.26 -24.41 11.71
C LEU A 33 -11.12 -24.84 10.78
N LEU A 34 -11.38 -25.84 9.91
CA LEU A 34 -10.38 -26.32 8.96
C LEU A 34 -9.96 -25.23 7.97
N TYR A 35 -10.93 -24.52 7.40
CA TYR A 35 -10.66 -23.49 6.39
C TYR A 35 -9.95 -22.27 6.99
N PHE A 36 -10.27 -21.91 8.24
CA PHE A 36 -9.55 -20.85 8.96
C PHE A 36 -8.08 -21.21 9.18
N VAL A 37 -7.78 -22.42 9.68
CA VAL A 37 -6.39 -22.86 9.89
C VAL A 37 -5.62 -22.93 8.57
N LEU A 38 -6.26 -23.43 7.51
CA LEU A 38 -5.67 -23.46 6.17
C LEU A 38 -5.38 -22.05 5.66
N ALA A 39 -6.32 -21.11 5.80
CA ALA A 39 -6.13 -19.72 5.39
C ALA A 39 -5.00 -19.03 6.15
N CYS A 40 -4.86 -19.28 7.45
CA CYS A 40 -3.74 -18.78 8.24
C CYS A 40 -2.39 -19.36 7.78
N TRP A 41 -2.34 -20.66 7.46
CA TRP A 41 -1.12 -21.30 6.98
C TRP A 41 -0.73 -20.76 5.60
N THR A 42 -1.67 -20.69 4.66
CA THR A 42 -1.38 -20.29 3.27
C THR A 42 -0.96 -18.83 3.16
N TYR A 43 -1.45 -17.95 4.04
CA TYR A 43 -1.02 -16.55 4.06
C TYR A 43 0.47 -16.36 4.37
N GLY A 44 1.06 -17.25 5.16
CA GLY A 44 2.49 -17.22 5.49
C GLY A 44 3.41 -17.74 4.37
N LEU A 45 2.86 -18.22 3.26
CA LEU A 45 3.65 -18.77 2.16
C LEU A 45 4.17 -17.68 1.22
N ALA A 46 5.33 -17.92 0.61
CA ALA A 46 5.92 -17.04 -0.39
C ALA A 46 5.23 -17.18 -1.77
N VAL A 47 3.91 -17.06 -1.81
CA VAL A 47 3.07 -17.17 -3.01
C VAL A 47 2.20 -15.92 -3.12
N PRO A 48 2.12 -15.27 -4.30
CA PRO A 48 1.22 -14.14 -4.50
C PRO A 48 -0.23 -14.64 -4.34
N SER A 49 -0.87 -14.25 -3.23
CA SER A 49 -2.23 -14.64 -2.89
C SER A 49 -2.96 -13.53 -2.16
N GLY A 50 -4.29 -13.53 -2.25
CA GLY A 50 -5.15 -12.57 -1.57
C GLY A 50 -5.82 -13.16 -0.34
N LEU A 51 -6.02 -12.34 0.70
CA LEU A 51 -6.73 -12.73 1.93
C LEU A 51 -8.22 -12.42 1.91
N PHE A 52 -8.68 -11.65 0.93
CA PHE A 52 -10.05 -11.15 0.88
C PHE A 52 -11.07 -12.29 0.75
N VAL A 53 -10.96 -13.09 -0.31
CA VAL A 53 -11.91 -14.19 -0.57
C VAL A 53 -11.93 -15.26 0.54
N PRO A 54 -10.79 -15.77 1.06
CA PRO A 54 -10.83 -16.77 2.13
C PRO A 54 -11.43 -16.23 3.43
N SER A 55 -11.17 -14.96 3.76
CA SER A 55 -11.77 -14.31 4.94
C SER A 55 -13.27 -14.11 4.79
N LEU A 56 -13.74 -13.74 3.59
CA LEU A 56 -15.16 -13.64 3.26
C LEU A 56 -15.87 -14.98 3.46
N LEU A 57 -15.29 -16.06 2.94
CA LEU A 57 -15.85 -17.40 3.06
C LEU A 57 -15.90 -17.89 4.52
N CYS A 58 -14.84 -17.68 5.30
CA CYS A 58 -14.82 -17.95 6.75
C CYS A 58 -15.95 -17.19 7.47
N GLY A 59 -16.06 -15.89 7.25
CA GLY A 59 -17.10 -15.08 7.90
C GLY A 59 -18.52 -15.45 7.45
N ALA A 60 -18.71 -15.80 6.18
CA ALA A 60 -19.99 -16.28 5.66
C ALA A 60 -20.41 -17.59 6.34
N ALA A 61 -19.47 -18.54 6.49
CA ALA A 61 -19.71 -19.80 7.18
C ALA A 61 -20.04 -19.58 8.65
N TYR A 62 -19.34 -18.66 9.31
CA TYR A 62 -19.63 -18.26 10.69
C TYR A 62 -21.02 -17.63 10.84
N GLY A 63 -21.37 -16.68 9.98
CA GLY A 63 -22.69 -16.04 9.97
C GLY A 63 -23.84 -17.04 9.75
N ARG A 64 -23.66 -18.00 8.84
CA ARG A 64 -24.59 -19.13 8.63
C ARG A 64 -24.73 -20.02 9.84
N LEU A 65 -23.61 -20.33 10.51
CA LEU A 65 -23.61 -21.14 11.72
C LEU A 65 -24.41 -20.44 12.84
N VAL A 66 -24.19 -19.13 13.02
CA VAL A 66 -24.96 -18.31 13.97
C VAL A 66 -26.45 -18.31 13.62
N ALA A 67 -26.82 -18.10 12.35
CA ALA A 67 -28.22 -18.13 11.91
C ALA A 67 -28.91 -19.47 12.22
N ASN A 68 -28.23 -20.60 11.96
CA ASN A 68 -28.75 -21.93 12.26
C ASN A 68 -28.93 -22.16 13.76
N ILE A 69 -27.97 -21.72 14.59
CA ILE A 69 -28.10 -21.80 16.06
C ILE A 69 -29.29 -20.97 16.53
N LEU A 70 -29.44 -19.74 16.05
CA LEU A 70 -30.59 -18.88 16.38
C LEU A 70 -31.92 -19.52 15.96
N ARG A 71 -31.96 -20.13 14.78
CA ARG A 71 -33.15 -20.83 14.28
C ARG A 71 -33.52 -22.03 15.16
N THR A 72 -32.55 -22.84 15.57
CA THR A 72 -32.78 -24.04 16.39
C THR A 72 -33.11 -23.70 17.85
N TYR A 73 -32.42 -22.74 18.46
CA TYR A 73 -32.59 -22.41 19.88
C TYR A 73 -33.73 -21.43 20.15
N ILE A 74 -33.92 -20.42 19.29
CA ILE A 74 -34.89 -19.34 19.52
C ILE A 74 -36.19 -19.57 18.73
N GLY A 75 -36.20 -20.54 17.80
CA GLY A 75 -37.40 -20.90 17.06
C GLY A 75 -37.88 -19.83 16.07
N MET A 76 -37.03 -18.85 15.74
CA MET A 76 -37.34 -17.80 14.77
C MET A 76 -37.30 -18.37 13.34
N SER A 77 -38.46 -18.78 12.83
CA SER A 77 -38.63 -19.38 11.50
C SER A 77 -38.46 -18.38 10.35
N HIS A 78 -38.56 -17.07 10.60
CA HIS A 78 -38.50 -16.02 9.58
C HIS A 78 -37.08 -15.43 9.36
N ILE A 79 -36.02 -16.05 9.88
CA ILE A 79 -34.66 -15.55 9.69
C ILE A 79 -34.11 -15.99 8.32
N TYR A 80 -33.80 -15.02 7.47
CA TYR A 80 -33.08 -15.28 6.23
C TYR A 80 -31.59 -15.56 6.53
N SER A 81 -31.18 -16.81 6.31
CA SER A 81 -29.81 -17.26 6.64
C SER A 81 -28.73 -16.57 5.79
N GLY A 82 -29.09 -16.08 4.60
CA GLY A 82 -28.18 -15.35 3.71
C GLY A 82 -27.75 -13.99 4.27
N THR A 83 -28.66 -13.25 4.90
CA THR A 83 -28.34 -11.92 5.47
C THR A 83 -27.36 -12.06 6.62
N PHE A 84 -27.55 -13.06 7.48
CA PHE A 84 -26.61 -13.36 8.57
C PHE A 84 -25.25 -13.84 8.05
N ALA A 85 -25.23 -14.61 6.95
CA ALA A 85 -23.99 -14.98 6.27
C ALA A 85 -23.23 -13.72 5.79
N LEU A 86 -23.94 -12.79 5.16
CA LEU A 86 -23.37 -11.56 4.63
C LEU A 86 -22.84 -10.64 5.74
N VAL A 87 -23.60 -10.47 6.82
CA VAL A 87 -23.16 -9.72 8.01
C VAL A 87 -21.95 -10.38 8.68
N GLY A 88 -21.93 -11.72 8.78
CA GLY A 88 -20.79 -12.47 9.31
C GLY A 88 -19.54 -12.35 8.43
N ALA A 89 -19.71 -12.39 7.11
CA ALA A 89 -18.64 -12.17 6.13
C ALA A 89 -18.03 -10.78 6.29
N ALA A 90 -18.89 -9.75 6.39
CA ALA A 90 -18.48 -8.38 6.65
C ALA A 90 -17.69 -8.27 7.95
N ALA A 91 -18.26 -8.73 9.07
CA ALA A 91 -17.64 -8.63 10.38
C ALA A 91 -16.25 -9.30 10.43
N PHE A 92 -16.11 -10.49 9.83
CA PHE A 92 -14.83 -11.20 9.80
C PHE A 92 -13.79 -10.48 8.94
N LEU A 93 -14.18 -10.03 7.74
CA LEU A 93 -13.31 -9.25 6.86
C LEU A 93 -12.87 -7.92 7.51
N GLY A 94 -13.80 -7.19 8.10
CA GLY A 94 -13.52 -5.93 8.81
C GLY A 94 -12.60 -6.15 10.01
N GLY A 95 -12.75 -7.26 10.73
CA GLY A 95 -11.89 -7.60 11.86
C GLY A 95 -10.45 -7.94 11.45
N VAL A 96 -10.25 -8.65 10.34
CA VAL A 96 -8.91 -9.03 9.84
C VAL A 96 -8.19 -7.86 9.17
N VAL A 97 -8.91 -7.15 8.28
CA VAL A 97 -8.33 -6.16 7.38
C VAL A 97 -8.42 -4.72 7.92
N ARG A 98 -9.33 -4.43 8.86
CA ARG A 98 -9.58 -3.10 9.44
C ARG A 98 -10.02 -2.02 8.44
N MET A 99 -10.46 -2.41 7.24
CA MET A 99 -11.12 -1.52 6.28
C MET A 99 -12.62 -1.46 6.54
N THR A 100 -13.17 -0.27 6.76
CA THR A 100 -14.60 -0.07 7.09
C THR A 100 -15.41 0.48 5.93
N ILE A 101 -15.11 1.70 5.48
CA ILE A 101 -15.95 2.41 4.49
C ILE A 101 -15.89 1.71 3.12
N SER A 102 -14.68 1.46 2.60
CA SER A 102 -14.50 0.78 1.31
C SER A 102 -15.13 -0.62 1.29
N LEU A 103 -14.93 -1.39 2.36
CA LEU A 103 -15.51 -2.73 2.48
C LEU A 103 -17.04 -2.70 2.52
N THR A 104 -17.62 -1.74 3.24
CA THR A 104 -19.08 -1.56 3.30
C THR A 104 -19.64 -1.29 1.89
N ILE A 105 -19.01 -0.39 1.13
CA ILE A 105 -19.46 -0.03 -0.22
C ILE A 105 -19.35 -1.24 -1.17
N ILE A 106 -18.25 -1.98 -1.14
CA ILE A 106 -18.06 -3.19 -1.98
C ILE A 106 -19.17 -4.21 -1.71
N LEU A 107 -19.51 -4.43 -0.43
CA LEU A 107 -20.56 -5.39 -0.06
C LEU A 107 -21.95 -4.92 -0.48
N ILE A 108 -22.27 -3.63 -0.30
CA ILE A 108 -23.55 -3.05 -0.75
C ILE A 108 -23.68 -3.17 -2.28
N GLU A 109 -22.64 -2.80 -3.01
CA GLU A 109 -22.63 -2.85 -4.47
C GLU A 109 -22.80 -4.29 -4.97
N SER A 110 -22.08 -5.24 -4.36
CA SER A 110 -22.20 -6.67 -4.70
C SER A 110 -23.56 -7.28 -4.38
N THR A 111 -24.27 -6.72 -3.39
CA THR A 111 -25.62 -7.17 -3.00
C THR A 111 -26.72 -6.46 -3.79
N ASN A 112 -26.39 -5.32 -4.41
CA ASN A 112 -27.32 -4.44 -5.13
C ASN A 112 -28.55 -4.01 -4.28
N GLU A 113 -28.37 -3.89 -2.96
CA GLU A 113 -29.43 -3.52 -2.03
C GLU A 113 -28.86 -2.59 -0.93
N ILE A 114 -29.17 -1.31 -1.03
CA ILE A 114 -28.62 -0.25 -0.16
C ILE A 114 -29.17 -0.36 1.27
N THR A 115 -30.35 -0.96 1.45
CA THR A 115 -31.02 -1.15 2.74
C THR A 115 -30.14 -1.93 3.74
N TYR A 116 -29.30 -2.86 3.26
CA TYR A 116 -28.37 -3.61 4.12
C TYR A 116 -27.12 -2.81 4.53
N GLY A 117 -26.90 -1.63 3.98
CA GLY A 117 -25.70 -0.83 4.24
C GLY A 117 -25.54 -0.41 5.70
N LEU A 118 -26.62 0.07 6.32
CA LEU A 118 -26.59 0.50 7.72
C LEU A 118 -26.21 -0.64 8.69
N PRO A 119 -26.85 -1.83 8.67
CA PRO A 119 -26.45 -2.92 9.57
C PRO A 119 -25.04 -3.45 9.28
N ILE A 120 -24.60 -3.51 8.02
CA ILE A 120 -23.23 -3.90 7.66
C ILE A 120 -22.22 -2.89 8.23
N MET A 121 -22.47 -1.60 8.10
CA MET A 121 -21.58 -0.55 8.60
C MET A 121 -21.43 -0.62 10.13
N VAL A 122 -22.54 -0.80 10.86
CA VAL A 122 -22.52 -0.91 12.33
C VAL A 122 -21.72 -2.14 12.76
N THR A 123 -21.96 -3.30 12.13
CA THR A 123 -21.25 -4.54 12.48
C THR A 123 -19.76 -4.47 12.14
N LEU A 124 -19.40 -3.84 11.02
CA LEU A 124 -18.00 -3.57 10.66
C LEU A 124 -17.30 -2.64 11.66
N MET A 125 -17.97 -1.58 12.13
CA MET A 125 -17.39 -0.69 13.14
C MET A 125 -17.14 -1.41 14.46
N VAL A 126 -18.10 -2.22 14.93
CA VAL A 126 -17.93 -3.03 16.14
C VAL A 126 -16.81 -4.06 15.97
N ALA A 127 -16.73 -4.73 14.81
CA ALA A 127 -15.66 -5.68 14.51
C ALA A 127 -14.28 -5.01 14.45
N LYS A 128 -14.21 -3.80 13.87
CA LYS A 128 -12.97 -3.01 13.84
C LYS A 128 -12.54 -2.63 15.25
N TRP A 129 -13.42 -2.02 16.04
CA TRP A 129 -13.08 -1.57 17.40
C TRP A 129 -12.66 -2.71 18.31
N THR A 130 -13.38 -3.84 18.25
CA THR A 130 -12.99 -5.03 19.00
C THR A 130 -11.64 -5.57 18.54
N GLY A 131 -11.36 -5.54 17.24
CA GLY A 131 -10.05 -5.88 16.71
C GLY A 131 -8.94 -4.92 17.18
N ASP A 132 -9.18 -3.61 17.11
CA ASP A 132 -8.19 -2.55 17.44
C ASP A 132 -7.74 -2.66 18.90
N LEU A 133 -8.60 -3.18 19.78
CA LEU A 133 -8.26 -3.45 21.18
C LEU A 133 -7.21 -4.57 21.35
N PHE A 134 -7.16 -5.55 20.45
CA PHE A 134 -6.27 -6.70 20.57
C PHE A 134 -5.02 -6.64 19.70
N ASN A 135 -5.16 -6.23 18.43
CA ASN A 135 -4.08 -6.27 17.44
C ASN A 135 -4.26 -5.17 16.39
N LYS A 136 -3.20 -4.82 15.65
CA LYS A 136 -3.30 -4.03 14.41
C LYS A 136 -3.90 -4.86 13.25
N GLY A 137 -4.31 -4.19 12.18
CA GLY A 137 -4.76 -4.86 10.95
C GLY A 137 -3.64 -5.69 10.32
N ILE A 138 -4.00 -6.75 9.59
CA ILE A 138 -3.01 -7.68 9.03
C ILE A 138 -2.05 -7.02 8.04
N TYR A 139 -2.54 -6.03 7.28
CA TYR A 139 -1.72 -5.30 6.32
C TYR A 139 -0.73 -4.37 7.01
N ASP A 140 -1.17 -3.63 8.04
CA ASP A 140 -0.31 -2.74 8.83
C ASP A 140 0.77 -3.54 9.55
N LEU A 141 0.40 -4.68 10.14
CA LEU A 141 1.36 -5.59 10.78
C LEU A 141 2.44 -6.08 9.79
N HIS A 142 2.05 -6.38 8.55
CA HIS A 142 3.00 -6.85 7.54
C HIS A 142 3.94 -5.73 7.05
N VAL A 143 3.48 -4.48 7.05
CA VAL A 143 4.31 -3.30 6.77
C VAL A 143 5.31 -3.09 7.90
N ASP A 144 4.85 -3.16 9.15
CA ASP A 144 5.69 -3.05 10.36
C ASP A 144 6.78 -4.13 10.36
N LEU A 145 6.43 -5.39 10.03
CA LEU A 145 7.38 -6.49 9.93
C LEU A 145 8.41 -6.34 8.80
N ARG A 146 8.05 -5.67 7.70
CA ARG A 146 8.99 -5.36 6.61
C ARG A 146 9.90 -4.18 6.96
N GLY A 147 9.61 -3.43 8.02
CA GLY A 147 10.40 -2.25 8.42
C GLY A 147 10.36 -1.12 7.39
N VAL A 148 9.29 -1.04 6.60
CA VAL A 148 9.11 0.05 5.63
C VAL A 148 8.62 1.28 6.40
N PRO A 149 9.27 2.46 6.27
CA PRO A 149 8.83 3.68 6.94
C PRO A 149 7.54 4.20 6.28
N LEU A 150 6.38 3.75 6.78
CA LEU A 150 5.07 4.24 6.41
C LEU A 150 4.62 5.29 7.43
N LEU A 151 4.16 6.44 6.93
CA LEU A 151 3.61 7.49 7.78
C LEU A 151 2.12 7.21 8.00
N GLU A 152 1.72 7.05 9.27
CA GLU A 152 0.31 6.88 9.65
C GLU A 152 -0.47 8.19 9.45
N TRP A 153 -1.80 8.10 9.34
CA TRP A 153 -2.68 9.28 9.14
C TRP A 153 -2.76 10.17 10.38
N GLU A 154 -2.68 9.56 11.56
CA GLU A 154 -2.74 10.23 12.85
C GLU A 154 -1.40 10.03 13.55
N THR A 155 -0.96 11.02 14.33
CA THR A 155 0.21 10.90 15.18
C THR A 155 -0.16 10.34 16.55
N ASP A 156 0.75 9.61 17.18
CA ASP A 156 0.55 9.20 18.57
C ASP A 156 0.43 10.43 19.47
N VAL A 157 -0.46 10.36 20.48
CA VAL A 157 -0.73 11.47 21.42
C VAL A 157 0.53 11.93 22.17
N GLU A 158 1.54 11.06 22.28
CA GLU A 158 2.83 11.40 22.88
C GLU A 158 3.68 12.32 21.99
N MET A 159 3.53 12.21 20.66
CA MET A 159 4.26 13.01 19.68
C MET A 159 3.77 14.46 19.60
N ASP A 160 2.55 14.76 20.08
CA ASP A 160 2.01 16.13 20.13
C ASP A 160 2.86 17.10 20.96
N LYS A 161 3.68 16.57 21.87
CA LYS A 161 4.57 17.37 22.74
C LYS A 161 5.95 17.63 22.11
N LEU A 162 6.30 16.89 21.06
CA LEU A 162 7.61 16.99 20.42
C LEU A 162 7.65 18.21 19.50
N THR A 163 8.72 18.97 19.59
CA THR A 163 8.96 20.08 18.68
C THR A 163 9.78 19.62 17.47
N ALA A 164 9.69 20.34 16.36
CA ALA A 164 10.49 20.04 15.18
C ALA A 164 12.01 20.05 15.48
N SER A 165 12.46 20.85 16.45
CA SER A 165 13.85 20.87 16.92
C SER A 165 14.29 19.58 17.60
N ASP A 166 13.37 18.80 18.19
CA ASP A 166 13.69 17.54 18.87
C ASP A 166 13.84 16.37 17.88
N ILE A 167 13.20 16.46 16.71
CA ILE A 167 13.14 15.41 15.69
C ILE A 167 14.13 15.66 14.55
N MET A 168 14.43 16.93 14.24
CA MET A 168 15.33 17.27 13.13
C MET A 168 16.77 16.82 13.36
N GLU A 169 17.45 16.42 12.29
CA GLU A 169 18.90 16.18 12.32
C GLU A 169 19.65 17.52 12.41
N PRO A 170 20.43 17.79 13.47
CA PRO A 170 21.11 19.07 13.65
C PRO A 170 22.31 19.24 12.70
N ASN A 171 22.94 18.14 12.28
CA ASN A 171 24.15 18.15 11.44
C ASN A 171 23.81 18.06 9.95
N LEU A 172 23.23 19.13 9.40
CA LEU A 172 22.80 19.17 8.00
C LEU A 172 23.94 19.55 7.05
N THR A 173 24.11 18.80 5.97
CA THR A 173 24.99 19.18 4.85
C THR A 173 24.25 20.13 3.91
N TYR A 174 24.76 21.36 3.74
CA TYR A 174 24.16 22.39 2.90
C TYR A 174 25.11 22.87 1.80
N VAL A 175 24.57 23.52 0.77
CA VAL A 175 25.33 24.00 -0.40
C VAL A 175 25.11 25.51 -0.58
N TYR A 176 26.15 26.27 -0.95
CA TYR A 176 25.99 27.68 -1.30
C TYR A 176 25.63 27.88 -2.78
N PRO A 177 24.94 28.96 -3.16
CA PRO A 177 24.60 29.26 -4.56
C PRO A 177 25.82 29.32 -5.49
N HIS A 178 26.96 29.75 -4.95
CA HIS A 178 28.23 29.81 -5.67
C HIS A 178 29.21 28.82 -5.06
N THR A 179 29.17 27.57 -5.52
CA THR A 179 30.10 26.51 -5.11
C THR A 179 30.86 25.95 -6.30
N ARG A 180 32.08 25.47 -6.05
CA ARG A 180 32.87 24.77 -7.09
C ARG A 180 32.24 23.43 -7.39
N ILE A 181 32.18 23.06 -8.67
CA ILE A 181 31.61 21.79 -9.14
C ILE A 181 32.31 20.60 -8.48
N GLN A 182 33.63 20.68 -8.28
CA GLN A 182 34.39 19.61 -7.62
C GLN A 182 33.89 19.32 -6.20
N SER A 183 33.58 20.36 -5.41
CA SER A 183 33.05 20.23 -4.05
C SER A 183 31.63 19.65 -4.06
N LEU A 184 30.82 20.01 -5.05
CA LEU A 184 29.46 19.47 -5.21
C LEU A 184 29.52 17.97 -5.59
N VAL A 185 30.41 17.59 -6.51
CA VAL A 185 30.62 16.19 -6.89
C VAL A 185 31.18 15.38 -5.73
N SER A 186 32.07 15.94 -4.90
CA SER A 186 32.54 15.24 -3.71
C SER A 186 31.41 15.00 -2.72
N ILE A 187 30.57 16.01 -2.44
CA ILE A 187 29.41 15.87 -1.56
C ILE A 187 28.48 14.77 -2.08
N LEU A 188 28.09 14.83 -3.36
CA LEU A 188 27.22 13.82 -3.98
C LEU A 188 27.79 12.39 -3.99
N ARG A 189 29.11 12.23 -3.87
CA ARG A 189 29.78 10.91 -3.78
C ARG A 189 29.92 10.43 -2.34
N THR A 190 30.08 11.34 -1.38
CA THR A 190 30.28 11.00 0.03
C THR A 190 28.99 10.83 0.81
N THR A 191 27.92 11.54 0.45
CA THR A 191 26.65 11.51 1.17
C THR A 191 25.55 10.78 0.41
N ALA A 192 24.71 10.03 1.13
CA ALA A 192 23.57 9.29 0.58
C ALA A 192 22.28 10.14 0.47
N HIS A 193 22.33 11.43 0.81
CA HIS A 193 21.16 12.30 0.76
C HIS A 193 20.74 12.63 -0.69
N HIS A 194 19.43 12.67 -0.92
CA HIS A 194 18.85 12.94 -2.25
C HIS A 194 18.57 14.42 -2.52
N ALA A 195 18.57 15.24 -1.47
CA ALA A 195 18.31 16.67 -1.54
C ALA A 195 19.25 17.43 -0.59
N TYR A 196 19.71 18.59 -1.04
CA TYR A 196 20.57 19.48 -0.25
C TYR A 196 19.95 20.88 -0.21
N PRO A 197 19.79 21.48 0.97
CA PRO A 197 19.32 22.85 1.10
C PRO A 197 20.39 23.83 0.60
N VAL A 198 19.95 24.84 -0.14
CA VAL A 198 20.82 25.92 -0.60
C VAL A 198 20.73 27.10 0.35
N VAL A 199 21.86 27.50 0.94
CA VAL A 199 21.95 28.55 1.97
C VAL A 199 22.69 29.77 1.43
N THR A 200 22.11 30.95 1.65
CA THR A 200 22.77 32.24 1.33
C THR A 200 23.25 32.94 2.60
N GLU A 201 24.45 33.50 2.57
CA GLU A 201 24.93 34.39 3.63
C GLU A 201 24.15 35.71 3.62
N ASN A 202 23.67 36.14 4.78
CA ASN A 202 22.98 37.40 4.95
C ASN A 202 23.98 38.52 5.29
N LYS A 203 24.54 39.17 4.27
CA LYS A 203 25.48 40.30 4.44
C LYS A 203 24.86 41.55 5.12
N GLY A 204 23.55 41.60 5.32
CA GLY A 204 22.86 42.74 5.94
C GLY A 204 22.97 42.80 7.47
N ASN A 205 23.19 41.66 8.14
CA ASN A 205 23.13 41.56 9.60
C ASN A 205 24.50 41.50 10.29
N GLU A 206 25.60 41.56 9.54
CA GLU A 206 26.96 41.54 10.11
C GLU A 206 27.21 42.72 11.07
N LYS A 207 26.56 43.87 10.85
CA LYS A 207 26.75 45.07 11.67
C LYS A 207 25.99 45.06 13.01
N GLU A 208 24.91 44.30 13.14
CA GLU A 208 24.20 44.14 14.43
C GLU A 208 24.79 43.00 15.29
N PHE A 209 25.55 42.08 14.68
CA PHE A 209 26.09 40.90 15.35
C PHE A 209 27.40 41.14 16.13
N MET A 210 28.13 42.22 15.86
CA MET A 210 29.37 42.55 16.59
C MET A 210 29.16 43.18 17.97
N LYS A 211 27.94 43.19 18.52
CA LYS A 211 27.65 43.77 19.85
C LYS A 211 27.31 42.77 20.96
N GLY A 212 27.30 41.46 20.69
CA GLY A 212 27.00 40.50 21.75
C GLY A 212 27.43 39.08 21.40
N ASN A 213 28.05 38.40 22.36
CA ASN A 213 28.57 37.04 22.28
C ASN A 213 27.46 35.98 22.09
N ILE A 214 26.76 35.97 20.97
CA ILE A 214 25.75 34.96 20.65
C ILE A 214 26.20 34.23 19.38
N LEU A 215 26.77 33.04 19.59
CA LEU A 215 27.29 32.16 18.55
C LEU A 215 26.15 31.53 17.75
N ILE A 216 26.28 31.60 16.42
CA ILE A 216 25.92 30.56 15.45
C ILE A 216 24.52 29.92 15.66
N SER A 217 23.45 30.64 15.31
CA SER A 217 22.16 29.98 15.03
C SER A 217 21.26 30.73 14.03
N ASN A 218 21.37 32.06 13.93
CA ASN A 218 20.30 32.87 13.32
C ASN A 218 20.55 33.42 11.89
N ASN A 219 21.57 32.95 11.15
CA ASN A 219 21.95 33.56 9.86
C ASN A 219 21.65 32.73 8.60
N ILE A 220 20.94 31.62 8.74
CA ILE A 220 20.58 30.75 7.60
C ILE A 220 19.20 31.16 7.09
N ARG A 221 19.15 31.88 5.97
CA ARG A 221 17.90 32.12 5.24
C ARG A 221 17.75 31.05 4.16
N PHE A 222 16.74 30.18 4.30
CA PHE A 222 16.35 29.27 3.24
C PHE A 222 15.76 30.07 2.08
N LYS A 223 16.35 29.95 0.89
CA LYS A 223 15.73 30.51 -0.32
C LYS A 223 14.50 29.67 -0.62
N LYS A 224 13.31 30.31 -0.60
CA LYS A 224 11.96 29.72 -0.70
C LYS A 224 11.70 28.80 -1.91
N SER A 225 12.69 28.59 -2.80
CA SER A 225 12.53 27.90 -4.08
C SER A 225 13.72 27.07 -4.58
N SER A 226 14.76 26.79 -3.77
CA SER A 226 15.92 26.02 -4.26
C SER A 226 16.27 24.85 -3.35
N ILE A 227 15.41 23.83 -3.33
CA ILE A 227 15.82 22.49 -2.92
C ILE A 227 16.51 21.87 -4.14
N LEU A 228 17.80 21.58 -4.02
CA LEU A 228 18.55 20.91 -5.08
C LEU A 228 18.32 19.40 -4.97
N THR A 229 17.31 18.90 -5.68
CA THR A 229 17.03 17.46 -5.75
C THR A 229 17.76 16.86 -6.95
N ARG A 230 18.41 15.70 -6.76
CA ARG A 230 19.08 14.96 -7.84
C ARG A 230 18.17 14.69 -9.04
N ALA A 231 16.88 14.38 -8.78
CA ALA A 231 15.86 14.23 -9.81
C ALA A 231 15.48 15.55 -10.50
N GLY A 232 15.44 16.66 -9.75
CA GLY A 232 15.12 17.99 -10.27
C GLY A 232 16.19 18.52 -11.23
N GLU A 233 17.48 18.25 -10.96
CA GLU A 233 18.56 18.56 -11.90
C GLU A 233 18.55 17.66 -13.14
N GLN A 234 18.26 16.35 -12.99
CA GLN A 234 18.11 15.46 -14.15
C GLN A 234 16.95 15.89 -15.06
N HIS A 235 15.83 16.31 -14.47
CA HIS A 235 14.69 16.85 -15.22
C HIS A 235 15.07 18.16 -15.95
N LYS A 236 15.76 19.09 -15.27
CA LYS A 236 16.28 20.31 -15.92
C LYS A 236 17.29 20.01 -17.04
N ARG A 237 18.15 19.00 -16.89
CA ARG A 237 19.05 18.54 -17.96
C ARG A 237 18.30 17.94 -19.14
N SER A 238 17.23 17.17 -18.90
CA SER A 238 16.38 16.65 -19.98
C SER A 238 15.64 17.76 -20.73
N GLN A 239 15.23 18.83 -20.04
CA GLN A 239 14.62 20.01 -20.68
C GLN A 239 15.65 20.89 -21.41
N SER A 240 16.87 21.04 -20.86
CA SER A 240 17.96 21.77 -21.52
C SER A 240 18.57 21.00 -22.70
N MET A 241 18.44 19.68 -22.76
CA MET A 241 18.81 18.90 -23.95
C MET A 241 17.82 19.08 -25.10
N LYS A 242 16.58 19.51 -24.84
CA LYS A 242 15.58 19.86 -25.87
C LYS A 242 15.80 21.26 -26.47
N SER A 243 16.70 22.08 -25.91
CA SER A 243 16.97 23.45 -26.38
C SER A 243 18.22 23.59 -27.24
N TYR A 244 18.89 22.48 -27.61
CA TYR A 244 19.90 22.53 -28.67
C TYR A 244 19.16 22.55 -30.03
N PRO A 245 19.44 23.52 -30.91
CA PRO A 245 18.90 23.51 -32.25
C PRO A 245 19.60 22.40 -33.04
N SER A 246 19.06 21.19 -32.97
CA SER A 246 19.42 20.09 -33.85
C SER A 246 18.67 20.27 -35.17
N SER A 247 19.18 21.15 -36.04
CA SER A 247 18.71 21.26 -37.42
C SER A 247 19.73 21.94 -38.36
N GLU A 248 20.98 21.43 -38.37
CA GLU A 248 21.73 21.26 -39.61
C GLU A 248 21.81 19.75 -39.91
N LEU A 249 20.67 19.17 -40.25
CA LEU A 249 20.56 18.01 -41.14
C LEU A 249 19.11 17.94 -41.59
N ARG A 250 18.92 18.46 -42.80
CA ARG A 250 17.67 18.81 -43.45
C ARG A 250 17.16 17.60 -44.25
N ASN A 251 15.86 17.36 -44.12
CA ASN A 251 14.92 16.75 -45.07
C ASN A 251 15.16 15.28 -45.49
N VAL A 252 14.12 14.43 -45.42
CA VAL A 252 13.28 14.02 -46.57
C VAL A 252 11.96 13.40 -46.02
N CYS A 253 10.85 13.73 -46.70
CA CYS A 253 9.48 13.18 -46.66
C CYS A 253 8.43 13.97 -45.85
N ASP A 254 7.55 14.57 -46.65
CA ASP A 254 6.51 15.56 -46.35
C ASP A 254 5.15 14.97 -45.88
N GLU A 255 4.47 15.75 -45.02
CA GLU A 255 3.02 16.04 -44.88
C GLU A 255 1.92 14.95 -44.67
N PRO A 256 0.70 15.29 -44.17
CA PRO A 256 0.34 16.04 -42.95
C PRO A 256 -0.83 15.41 -42.11
N LEU A 257 -0.96 15.89 -40.85
CA LEU A 257 -2.15 15.94 -39.95
C LEU A 257 -2.75 14.65 -39.31
N ILE A 258 -2.79 14.63 -37.96
CA ILE A 258 -3.96 14.57 -37.02
C ILE A 258 -3.38 14.39 -35.58
N PRO A 259 -3.89 15.06 -34.53
CA PRO A 259 -3.39 14.88 -33.17
C PRO A 259 -4.06 13.69 -32.46
N GLU A 260 -3.28 12.69 -32.03
CA GLU A 260 -3.73 11.67 -31.08
C GLU A 260 -3.20 11.95 -29.66
N ILE A 261 -4.06 11.64 -28.70
CA ILE A 261 -3.95 11.88 -27.27
C ILE A 261 -3.46 10.59 -26.58
N ALA A 262 -2.48 10.75 -25.67
CA ALA A 262 -2.07 9.85 -24.58
C ALA A 262 -1.42 8.49 -24.91
N GLU A 263 -0.28 8.18 -24.24
CA GLU A 263 -0.05 6.92 -23.47
C GLU A 263 1.39 6.76 -22.91
N ASP A 264 2.38 7.56 -23.33
CA ASP A 264 3.80 7.34 -22.91
C ASP A 264 4.18 7.74 -21.46
N GLY A 265 3.23 8.28 -20.67
CA GLY A 265 3.52 8.80 -19.33
C GLY A 265 3.59 7.74 -18.22
N GLU A 266 2.84 6.65 -18.38
CA GLU A 266 2.67 5.64 -17.32
C GLU A 266 3.83 4.63 -17.30
N ASP A 267 4.36 4.26 -18.46
CA ASP A 267 5.49 3.34 -18.61
C ASP A 267 6.77 3.89 -17.98
N MET A 268 7.04 5.19 -18.13
CA MET A 268 8.19 5.84 -17.50
C MET A 268 8.06 5.89 -15.97
N LEU A 269 6.85 6.05 -15.45
CA LEU A 269 6.58 6.09 -14.02
C LEU A 269 6.74 4.69 -13.40
N GLN A 270 6.26 3.65 -14.09
CA GLN A 270 6.52 2.25 -13.74
C GLN A 270 8.01 1.92 -13.79
N GLN A 271 8.72 2.37 -14.83
CA GLN A 271 10.16 2.14 -14.96
C GLN A 271 10.99 2.89 -13.90
N MET A 272 10.51 4.06 -13.43
CA MET A 272 11.12 4.77 -12.29
C MET A 272 10.80 4.13 -10.94
N LEU A 273 9.59 3.58 -10.74
CA LEU A 273 9.22 2.84 -9.53
C LEU A 273 10.00 1.52 -9.43
N GLU A 274 10.26 0.85 -10.56
CA GLU A 274 11.03 -0.40 -10.60
C GLU A 274 12.50 -0.17 -10.20
N ARG A 275 13.11 0.93 -10.65
CA ARG A 275 14.44 1.38 -10.19
C ARG A 275 14.48 1.84 -8.73
N ARG A 276 13.34 2.25 -8.16
CA ARG A 276 13.20 2.69 -6.76
C ARG A 276 13.23 1.53 -5.76
N SER A 277 12.95 0.30 -6.21
CA SER A 277 12.86 -0.92 -5.37
C SER A 277 14.18 -1.68 -5.13
N VAL A 278 15.33 -1.17 -5.61
CA VAL A 278 16.60 -1.93 -5.67
C VAL A 278 17.59 -1.75 -4.47
N PRO A 279 17.25 -1.29 -3.25
CA PRO A 279 18.18 -1.46 -2.13
C PRO A 279 18.13 -2.87 -1.49
N GLU A 280 17.02 -3.61 -1.62
CA GLU A 280 16.86 -4.90 -0.91
C GLU A 280 17.26 -6.12 -1.74
N ARG A 281 17.29 -6.00 -3.08
CA ARG A 281 17.64 -7.11 -3.98
C ARG A 281 19.11 -7.54 -3.86
N CYS A 282 19.98 -6.69 -3.34
CA CYS A 282 21.38 -7.03 -3.07
C CYS A 282 21.58 -7.83 -1.77
N ARG A 283 20.66 -7.77 -0.80
CA ARG A 283 20.75 -8.56 0.43
C ARG A 283 20.18 -9.99 0.24
N LEU A 284 19.18 -10.16 -0.62
CA LEU A 284 18.68 -11.50 -1.02
C LEU A 284 19.62 -12.27 -1.95
N ARG A 285 20.43 -11.60 -2.78
CA ARG A 285 21.45 -12.28 -3.61
C ARG A 285 22.57 -12.96 -2.82
N LEU A 286 22.80 -12.52 -1.58
CA LEU A 286 23.73 -13.19 -0.67
C LEU A 286 23.09 -14.41 0.02
N TRP A 287 21.77 -14.39 0.26
CA TRP A 287 21.05 -15.54 0.83
C TRP A 287 20.79 -16.66 -0.21
N LEU A 288 20.53 -16.31 -1.46
CA LEU A 288 20.28 -17.28 -2.55
C LEU A 288 21.55 -17.97 -3.09
N LYS A 289 22.75 -17.56 -2.64
CA LYS A 289 24.01 -18.16 -3.10
C LYS A 289 24.49 -19.31 -2.20
N GLN A 290 23.69 -19.72 -1.22
CA GLN A 290 24.09 -20.69 -0.19
C GLN A 290 23.27 -22.00 -0.17
N THR A 291 22.43 -22.25 -1.17
CA THR A 291 21.74 -23.54 -1.36
C THR A 291 22.17 -24.20 -2.67
N PRO A 292 22.77 -25.40 -2.63
CA PRO A 292 23.17 -26.12 -3.84
C PRO A 292 21.94 -26.61 -4.63
N ALA A 293 22.13 -26.61 -5.94
CA ALA A 293 21.15 -26.92 -6.98
C ALA A 293 20.64 -28.36 -6.93
N THR A 294 19.32 -28.52 -7.11
CA THR A 294 18.71 -29.63 -7.86
C THR A 294 17.43 -29.13 -8.54
N THR A 295 17.50 -29.01 -9.87
CA THR A 295 16.49 -29.44 -10.87
C THR A 295 15.01 -29.13 -10.54
N THR A 296 14.25 -28.34 -11.31
CA THR A 296 13.94 -28.57 -12.73
C THR A 296 13.27 -27.32 -13.33
N THR A 297 13.74 -26.97 -14.52
CA THR A 297 13.32 -25.90 -15.43
C THR A 297 11.99 -26.23 -16.11
N THR A 298 11.02 -25.31 -16.13
CA THR A 298 10.13 -25.07 -17.30
C THR A 298 9.38 -23.74 -17.18
N SER A 299 9.81 -22.75 -17.97
CA SER A 299 9.02 -21.76 -18.75
C SER A 299 7.81 -21.10 -18.04
N ILE A 300 7.87 -19.90 -17.47
CA ILE A 300 7.91 -18.56 -18.12
C ILE A 300 7.65 -18.59 -19.64
N TYR A 301 6.40 -18.31 -20.06
CA TYR A 301 5.99 -17.56 -21.27
C TYR A 301 4.48 -17.76 -21.51
N LEU A 302 3.67 -16.73 -21.20
CA LEU A 302 2.29 -16.43 -21.68
C LEU A 302 1.70 -15.41 -20.68
N ARG A 303 2.06 -14.13 -20.75
CA ARG A 303 1.54 -13.09 -21.68
C ARG A 303 0.02 -12.92 -21.58
N GLU A 304 -0.34 -11.84 -20.90
CA GLU A 304 -1.41 -10.87 -21.19
C GLU A 304 -2.50 -11.35 -22.16
N ASN A 305 -3.68 -11.58 -21.61
CA ASN A 305 -4.99 -11.23 -22.17
C ASN A 305 -6.07 -11.92 -21.34
N LEU A 306 -6.65 -11.22 -20.37
CA LEU A 306 -8.08 -11.34 -20.00
C LEU A 306 -8.41 -10.34 -18.87
N PHE A 307 -8.65 -9.09 -19.22
CA PHE A 307 -9.55 -8.20 -18.48
C PHE A 307 -10.17 -7.25 -19.51
N LEU A 308 -11.27 -7.70 -20.11
CA LEU A 308 -12.32 -6.90 -20.75
C LEU A 308 -13.40 -7.87 -21.26
N THR A 309 -14.27 -8.29 -20.35
CA THR A 309 -15.72 -8.44 -20.56
C THR A 309 -16.41 -8.68 -19.23
#